data_AF-A0A7X4KXY7-F1
#
_entry.id   AF-A0A7X4KXY7-F1
#
_cell.length_a   1.000
_cell.length_b   1.000
_cell.length_c   1.000
_cell.angle_alpha   90.00
_cell.angle_beta   90.00
_cell.angle_gamma   90.00
#
_symmetry.space_group_name_H-M   'P 1'
#
loop_
_entity.id
_entity.type
_entity.pdbx_description
1 polymer ?
#
loop_
_entity_poly.entity_id
_entity_poly.type
_entity_poly.pdbx_seq_one_letter_code
_entity_poly.pdbx_strand_id
1 'polypeptide(L)'
;MIGHGSRGTREGRTMAVAAERERVADVQRYRFTVDEFARMGEAGIFAEDDRVELIDGEIVAMTPIGALHAGVVSRLNELIVARLAGKAYVSIQNPVRLDHHTEPQPDLVVARRRNSFYTDRHPEPGDIFLVIEVADSSLRYDRLQKVPRYGRAGIPETWLVDVDAVTITAYTGPCPDGYANRQVRHRGDEIVATRAPEIRFSVDDVFAYLGSSTARDRTGRRSRTHSGTEHSPALIGLDVGFSTRPTSGVARLDADGALRLALATSTWASRSVVVGTQRADIAAIDAPYTTAKPDEFRSCERVFTLGRFQGRCKPGLSHVRGTGRELRAAGWKTAQQLRPMVDRKAVGAEVKFPRIEDSNIVEAFPNAYLGVCVSDDAYDQMPRLPRGRKFDWLFDRWVKGGLFGRVVEKIALEQLADLEGTFNRNRQHDERAALVCLLTAAGVFAGHYAAVGNEAGGYFFLPPWHSWATWAREELDRQRAREPGLEVWISGSRYHNEDPLPCVSSRQSMRGARWP
;
A
#
# COMPACT_ATOMS: atom_id res chain seq x y z
N MET A 1 20.30 75.23 49.86
CA MET A 1 20.55 73.82 50.22
C MET A 1 20.04 73.56 51.63
N ILE A 2 18.74 73.27 51.75
CA ILE A 2 18.06 72.63 52.88
C ILE A 2 16.93 71.83 52.21
N GLY A 3 16.79 70.55 52.56
CA GLY A 3 16.04 69.57 51.76
C GLY A 3 14.53 69.62 51.93
N HIS A 4 13.85 68.67 51.28
CA HIS A 4 12.69 67.92 51.76
C HIS A 4 12.40 66.77 50.77
N GLY A 5 12.08 65.59 51.31
CA GLY A 5 11.85 64.38 50.53
C GLY A 5 10.44 64.29 49.92
N SER A 6 10.27 63.31 49.04
CA SER A 6 8.96 62.73 48.76
C SER A 6 9.10 61.33 48.15
N ARG A 7 8.61 60.36 48.94
CA ARG A 7 7.76 59.21 48.60
C ARG A 7 8.12 58.38 47.36
N GLY A 8 8.44 57.12 47.65
CA GLY A 8 8.42 56.05 46.67
C GLY A 8 7.02 55.68 46.20
N THR A 9 6.99 55.14 45.00
CA THR A 9 5.95 54.25 44.50
C THR A 9 6.66 53.03 43.89
N ARG A 10 6.36 51.87 44.47
CA ARG A 10 6.57 50.53 43.90
C ARG A 10 5.57 50.40 42.75
N GLU A 11 6.02 50.06 41.54
CA GLU A 11 5.20 49.32 40.58
C GLU A 11 6.06 48.83 39.39
N GLY A 12 5.88 47.57 39.00
CA GLY A 12 6.17 47.10 37.65
C GLY A 12 7.53 46.46 37.34
N ARG A 13 7.96 45.43 38.08
CA ARG A 13 8.92 44.44 37.53
C ARG A 13 8.16 43.56 36.53
N THR A 14 8.12 43.97 35.27
CA THR A 14 7.79 43.07 34.15
C THR A 14 9.07 42.38 33.70
N MET A 15 9.22 41.11 34.08
CA MET A 15 10.24 40.20 33.58
C MET A 15 10.06 40.04 32.07
N ALA A 16 10.91 40.70 31.28
CA ALA A 16 11.05 40.40 29.87
C ALA A 16 11.78 39.05 29.74
N VAL A 17 11.01 37.98 29.57
CA VAL A 17 11.52 36.70 29.08
C VAL A 17 11.97 36.94 27.64
N ALA A 18 13.27 37.01 27.42
CA ALA A 18 13.86 37.08 26.10
C ALA A 18 13.47 35.80 25.33
N ALA A 19 12.59 35.96 24.34
CA ALA A 19 12.30 34.92 23.36
C ALA A 19 13.51 34.81 22.44
N GLU A 20 14.35 33.82 22.69
CA GLU A 20 15.42 33.40 21.79
C GLU A 20 14.76 32.81 20.53
N ARG A 21 14.57 33.65 19.51
CA ARG A 21 14.17 33.20 18.18
C ARG A 21 15.38 32.52 17.55
N GLU A 22 15.28 31.20 17.42
CA GLU A 22 16.19 30.36 16.65
C GLU A 22 16.33 30.93 15.22
N ARG A 23 17.51 31.47 14.89
CA ARG A 23 17.85 31.86 13.53
C ARG A 23 18.20 30.60 12.75
N VAL A 24 17.25 30.07 12.00
CA VAL A 24 17.53 29.08 10.95
C VAL A 24 18.41 29.76 9.91
N ALA A 25 19.64 29.28 9.75
CA ALA A 25 20.53 29.74 8.68
C ALA A 25 19.88 29.42 7.33
N ASP A 26 19.83 30.40 6.43
CA ASP A 26 19.29 30.23 5.09
C ASP A 26 20.29 29.40 4.27
N VAL A 27 19.99 28.12 4.08
CA VAL A 27 20.85 27.20 3.32
C VAL A 27 20.56 27.40 1.84
N GLN A 28 21.49 28.05 1.14
CA GLN A 28 21.40 28.23 -0.31
C GLN A 28 21.70 26.89 -1.02
N ARG A 29 20.72 26.38 -1.76
CA ARG A 29 20.87 25.16 -2.57
C ARG A 29 21.57 25.47 -3.89
N TYR A 30 22.55 24.65 -4.25
CA TYR A 30 23.12 24.65 -5.60
C TYR A 30 22.11 24.07 -6.59
N ARG A 31 22.02 24.65 -7.79
CA ARG A 31 21.15 24.18 -8.88
C ARG A 31 21.99 23.81 -10.08
N PHE A 32 21.90 22.55 -10.50
CA PHE A 32 22.58 22.07 -11.69
C PHE A 32 21.93 22.61 -12.96
N THR A 33 22.75 22.78 -13.98
CA THR A 33 22.33 23.05 -15.36
C THR A 33 22.20 21.73 -16.11
N VAL A 34 21.44 21.71 -17.20
CA VAL A 34 21.34 20.53 -18.09
C VAL A 34 22.73 20.12 -18.61
N ASP A 35 23.56 21.09 -19.00
CA ASP A 35 24.90 20.80 -19.51
C ASP A 35 25.84 20.25 -18.41
N GLU A 36 25.69 20.69 -17.15
CA GLU A 36 26.38 20.07 -16.01
C GLU A 36 25.90 18.65 -15.76
N PHE A 37 24.59 18.42 -15.76
CA PHE A 37 23.98 17.12 -15.56
C PHE A 37 24.44 16.11 -16.63
N ALA A 38 24.51 16.53 -17.91
CA ALA A 38 25.05 15.72 -18.99
C ALA A 38 26.53 15.34 -18.76
N ARG A 39 27.37 16.32 -18.38
CA ARG A 39 28.79 16.05 -18.05
C ARG A 39 28.94 15.09 -16.86
N MET A 40 28.01 15.11 -15.91
CA MET A 40 28.01 14.14 -14.80
C MET A 40 27.75 12.71 -15.28
N GLY A 41 26.81 12.54 -16.21
CA GLY A 41 26.56 11.26 -16.87
C GLY A 41 27.78 10.77 -17.66
N GLU A 42 28.39 11.64 -18.47
CA GLU A 42 29.61 11.33 -19.25
C GLU A 42 30.80 10.95 -18.34
N ALA A 43 30.89 11.55 -17.15
CA ALA A 43 31.90 11.25 -16.15
C ALA A 43 31.61 9.97 -15.35
N GLY A 44 30.47 9.31 -15.57
CA GLY A 44 30.08 8.08 -14.88
C GLY A 44 29.66 8.27 -13.42
N ILE A 45 29.15 9.47 -13.05
CA ILE A 45 28.64 9.73 -11.70
C ILE A 45 27.37 8.93 -11.41
N PHE A 46 26.57 8.67 -12.44
CA PHE A 46 25.40 7.81 -12.40
C PHE A 46 25.77 6.45 -13.00
N ALA A 47 25.41 5.36 -12.31
CA ALA A 47 25.48 4.02 -12.88
C ALA A 47 24.48 3.88 -14.04
N GLU A 48 24.67 2.91 -14.93
CA GLU A 48 23.74 2.64 -16.04
C GLU A 48 22.29 2.38 -15.56
N ASP A 49 22.14 1.88 -14.34
CA ASP A 49 20.83 1.60 -13.71
C ASP A 49 20.24 2.78 -12.92
N ASP A 50 21.00 3.88 -12.75
CA ASP A 50 20.54 5.06 -12.01
C ASP A 50 19.55 5.85 -12.85
N ARG A 51 18.25 5.59 -12.63
CA ARG A 51 17.17 6.31 -13.28
C ARG A 51 16.92 7.65 -12.59
N VAL A 52 17.54 8.70 -13.11
CA VAL A 52 17.42 10.07 -12.62
C VAL A 52 17.01 11.04 -13.73
N GLU A 53 16.33 12.12 -13.36
CA GLU A 53 16.02 13.25 -14.24
C GLU A 53 16.36 14.58 -13.57
N LEU A 54 16.56 15.64 -14.36
CA LEU A 54 16.89 16.97 -13.84
C LEU A 54 15.64 17.86 -13.83
N ILE A 55 15.27 18.36 -12.64
CA ILE A 55 14.05 19.17 -12.45
C ILE A 55 14.39 20.42 -11.63
N ASP A 56 14.23 21.60 -12.22
CA ASP A 56 14.56 22.90 -11.60
C ASP A 56 15.99 22.97 -11.02
N GLY A 57 16.92 22.22 -11.61
CA GLY A 57 18.30 22.10 -11.20
C GLY A 57 18.56 21.11 -10.05
N GLU A 58 17.56 20.34 -9.65
CA GLU A 58 17.69 19.23 -8.70
C GLU A 58 17.69 17.88 -9.45
N ILE A 59 18.59 16.96 -9.07
CA ILE A 59 18.62 15.59 -9.60
C ILE A 59 17.59 14.77 -8.82
N VAL A 60 16.58 14.24 -9.51
CA VAL A 60 15.47 13.51 -8.92
C VAL A 60 15.51 12.06 -9.38
N ALA A 61 15.42 11.11 -8.44
CA ALA A 61 15.28 9.70 -8.78
C ALA A 61 13.87 9.42 -9.33
N MET A 62 13.80 8.76 -10.48
CA MET A 62 12.55 8.34 -11.09
C MET A 62 11.96 7.12 -10.37
N THR A 63 10.64 6.98 -10.39
CA THR A 63 9.99 5.76 -9.88
C THR A 63 10.34 4.56 -10.76
N PRO A 64 10.57 3.36 -10.19
CA PRO A 64 10.78 2.14 -10.97
C PRO A 64 9.65 1.91 -11.98
N ILE A 65 10.00 1.52 -13.21
CA ILE A 65 9.02 1.16 -14.25
C ILE A 65 8.45 -0.23 -13.91
N GLY A 66 7.15 -0.29 -13.66
CA GLY A 66 6.42 -1.55 -13.51
C GLY A 66 5.97 -2.13 -14.86
N ALA A 67 5.69 -3.44 -14.89
CA ALA A 67 5.23 -4.13 -16.10
C ALA A 67 3.93 -3.56 -16.69
N LEU A 68 3.03 -3.05 -15.83
CA LEU A 68 1.77 -2.42 -16.25
C LEU A 68 2.01 -1.10 -17.00
N HIS A 69 2.79 -0.19 -16.41
CA HIS A 69 3.24 1.03 -17.07
C HIS A 69 3.92 0.72 -18.42
N ALA A 70 4.87 -0.21 -18.45
CA ALA A 70 5.55 -0.60 -19.69
C ALA A 70 4.58 -1.13 -20.76
N GLY A 71 3.56 -1.90 -20.35
CA GLY A 71 2.51 -2.40 -21.24
C GLY A 71 1.64 -1.28 -21.81
N VAL A 72 1.22 -0.31 -20.99
CA VAL A 72 0.41 0.85 -21.43
C VAL A 72 1.23 1.76 -22.35
N VAL A 73 2.49 2.04 -22.02
CA VAL A 73 3.42 2.78 -22.89
C VAL A 73 3.58 2.07 -24.23
N SER A 74 3.75 0.74 -24.23
CA SER A 74 3.85 -0.07 -25.45
C SER A 74 2.56 0.00 -26.30
N ARG A 75 1.39 -0.03 -25.64
CA ARG A 75 0.10 0.09 -26.32
C ARG A 75 -0.11 1.47 -26.93
N LEU A 76 0.21 2.53 -26.20
CA LEU A 76 0.15 3.90 -26.71
C LEU A 76 1.10 4.08 -27.89
N ASN A 77 2.31 3.53 -27.80
CA ASN A 77 3.27 3.53 -28.88
C ASN A 77 2.70 2.87 -30.15
N GLU A 78 2.10 1.69 -30.03
CA GLU A 78 1.45 0.98 -31.13
C GLU A 78 0.33 1.83 -31.78
N LEU A 79 -0.54 2.42 -30.96
CA LEU A 79 -1.65 3.24 -31.43
C LEU A 79 -1.17 4.51 -32.15
N ILE A 80 -0.07 5.12 -31.70
CA ILE A 80 0.41 6.42 -32.17
C ILE A 80 1.32 6.26 -33.39
N VAL A 81 2.34 5.39 -33.33
CA VAL A 81 3.35 5.26 -34.39
C VAL A 81 2.74 4.83 -35.72
N ALA A 82 1.80 3.89 -35.69
CA ALA A 82 1.10 3.42 -36.88
C ALA A 82 0.38 4.56 -37.63
N ARG A 83 -0.11 5.58 -36.91
CA ARG A 83 -0.87 6.71 -37.45
C ARG A 83 0.01 7.90 -37.87
N LEU A 84 1.25 7.95 -37.38
CA LEU A 84 2.19 9.07 -37.58
C LEU A 84 3.40 8.74 -38.47
N ALA A 85 3.47 7.53 -39.02
CA ALA A 85 4.56 7.11 -39.90
C ALA A 85 4.85 8.15 -40.99
N GLY A 86 6.09 8.64 -41.03
CA GLY A 86 6.55 9.66 -41.99
C GLY A 86 6.14 11.11 -41.69
N LYS A 87 5.25 11.35 -40.72
CA LYS A 87 4.69 12.68 -40.42
C LYS A 87 5.29 13.36 -39.19
N ALA A 88 5.59 12.58 -38.15
CA ALA A 88 6.13 13.09 -36.88
C ALA A 88 7.26 12.21 -36.37
N TYR A 89 8.06 12.76 -35.46
CA TYR A 89 9.00 12.02 -34.63
C TYR A 89 8.28 11.56 -33.36
N VAL A 90 8.37 10.28 -33.03
CA VAL A 90 7.83 9.72 -31.78
C VAL A 90 9.01 9.24 -30.95
N SER A 91 9.17 9.81 -29.76
CA SER A 91 10.19 9.47 -28.78
C SER A 91 9.54 8.75 -27.61
N ILE A 92 10.12 7.64 -27.15
CA ILE A 92 9.60 6.85 -26.03
C ILE A 92 10.65 6.86 -24.95
N GLN A 93 10.28 7.31 -23.75
CA GLN A 93 11.16 7.30 -22.58
C GLN A 93 12.55 7.89 -22.87
N ASN A 94 12.60 9.06 -23.51
CA ASN A 94 13.84 9.80 -23.77
C ASN A 94 13.72 11.23 -23.25
N PRO A 95 14.85 11.88 -22.91
CA PRO A 95 14.84 13.23 -22.36
C PRO A 95 14.22 14.27 -23.30
N VAL A 96 13.64 15.30 -22.69
CA VAL A 96 13.18 16.53 -23.34
C VAL A 96 13.73 17.71 -22.57
N ARG A 97 14.48 18.59 -23.25
CA ARG A 97 15.05 19.79 -22.63
C ARG A 97 13.98 20.88 -22.58
N LEU A 98 13.48 21.23 -21.38
CA LEU A 98 12.50 22.31 -21.22
C LEU A 98 13.17 23.68 -21.12
N ASP A 99 14.27 23.76 -20.39
CA ASP A 99 15.06 24.98 -20.21
C ASP A 99 16.53 24.66 -19.81
N HIS A 100 17.22 25.62 -19.21
CA HIS A 100 18.62 25.47 -18.80
C HIS A 100 18.82 24.60 -17.54
N HIS A 101 17.77 24.35 -16.77
CA HIS A 101 17.78 23.65 -15.48
C HIS A 101 16.82 22.46 -15.41
N THR A 102 16.06 22.19 -16.46
CA THR A 102 15.00 21.18 -16.44
C THR A 102 15.04 20.33 -17.72
N GLU A 103 15.30 19.03 -17.54
CA GLU A 103 15.32 18.01 -18.58
C GLU A 103 14.64 16.72 -18.06
N PRO A 104 13.30 16.68 -18.05
CA PRO A 104 12.54 15.49 -17.68
C PRO A 104 12.63 14.41 -18.76
N GLN A 105 12.29 13.17 -18.37
CA GLN A 105 12.13 12.03 -19.28
C GLN A 105 10.63 11.64 -19.33
N PRO A 106 9.86 12.10 -20.33
CA PRO A 106 8.46 11.72 -20.49
C PRO A 106 8.31 10.32 -21.08
N ASP A 107 7.16 9.68 -20.85
CA ASP A 107 6.93 8.33 -21.37
C ASP A 107 6.78 8.28 -22.88
N LEU A 108 6.03 9.22 -23.47
CA LEU A 108 5.99 9.41 -24.92
C LEU A 108 5.99 10.90 -25.27
N VAL A 109 6.68 11.23 -26.36
CA VAL A 109 6.71 12.57 -26.96
C VAL A 109 6.44 12.45 -28.44
N VAL A 110 5.51 13.23 -28.94
CA VAL A 110 5.31 13.44 -30.37
C VAL A 110 5.82 14.82 -30.73
N ALA A 111 6.80 14.89 -31.63
CA ALA A 111 7.46 16.12 -32.04
C ALA A 111 7.56 16.24 -33.56
N ARG A 112 7.96 17.43 -34.02
CA ARG A 112 8.27 17.71 -35.41
C ARG A 112 9.30 16.71 -35.92
N ARG A 113 9.04 16.09 -37.07
CA ARG A 113 10.04 15.24 -37.72
C ARG A 113 11.18 16.09 -38.26
N ARG A 114 12.43 15.75 -37.90
CA ARG A 114 13.66 16.34 -38.45
C ARG A 114 14.44 15.28 -39.21
N ASN A 115 15.21 15.69 -40.21
CA ASN A 115 16.07 14.76 -40.95
C ASN A 115 17.19 14.18 -40.07
N SER A 116 17.65 14.92 -39.06
CA SER A 116 18.65 14.45 -38.09
C SER A 116 18.09 13.49 -37.03
N PHE A 117 16.77 13.33 -36.93
CA PHE A 117 16.15 12.55 -35.84
C PHE A 117 16.63 12.93 -34.44
N TYR A 118 16.96 14.22 -34.22
CA TYR A 118 17.41 14.72 -32.91
C TYR A 118 18.70 14.06 -32.40
N THR A 119 19.55 13.53 -33.28
CA THR A 119 20.88 13.01 -32.88
C THR A 119 21.83 14.10 -32.42
N ASP A 120 21.55 15.35 -32.76
CA ASP A 120 22.33 16.54 -32.42
C ASP A 120 21.88 17.23 -31.11
N ARG A 121 20.64 16.99 -30.67
CA ARG A 121 20.07 17.49 -29.40
C ARG A 121 18.75 16.81 -29.06
N HIS A 122 18.35 16.81 -27.79
CA HIS A 122 16.99 16.42 -27.40
C HIS A 122 15.91 17.39 -27.94
N PRO A 123 14.65 16.94 -28.10
CA PRO A 123 13.53 17.82 -28.43
C PRO A 123 13.34 18.95 -27.41
N GLU A 124 12.94 20.12 -27.89
CA GLU A 124 12.66 21.32 -27.08
C GLU A 124 11.16 21.67 -27.17
N PRO A 125 10.59 22.53 -26.31
CA PRO A 125 9.16 22.81 -26.29
C PRO A 125 8.56 23.23 -27.64
N GLY A 126 9.30 24.02 -28.44
CA GLY A 126 8.87 24.47 -29.76
C GLY A 126 8.86 23.39 -30.85
N ASP A 127 9.40 22.21 -30.56
CA ASP A 127 9.35 21.02 -31.43
C ASP A 127 8.14 20.13 -31.14
N ILE A 128 7.57 20.21 -29.94
CA ILE A 128 6.66 19.20 -29.41
C ILE A 128 5.20 19.51 -29.76
N PHE A 129 4.49 18.48 -30.24
CA PHE A 129 3.05 18.52 -30.48
C PHE A 129 2.26 17.95 -29.31
N LEU A 130 2.78 16.90 -28.66
CA LEU A 130 2.13 16.22 -27.55
C LEU A 130 3.17 15.57 -26.64
N VAL A 131 3.04 15.76 -25.33
CA VAL A 131 3.68 14.92 -24.31
C VAL A 131 2.64 13.97 -23.73
N ILE A 132 3.01 12.73 -23.47
CA ILE A 132 2.17 11.76 -22.76
C ILE A 132 2.95 11.23 -21.57
N GLU A 133 2.35 11.35 -20.39
CA GLU A 133 2.79 10.72 -19.15
C GLU A 133 1.82 9.58 -18.81
N VAL A 134 2.35 8.40 -18.55
CA VAL A 134 1.64 7.22 -18.09
C VAL A 134 1.82 7.12 -16.59
N ALA A 135 0.88 7.74 -15.90
CA ALA A 135 0.84 7.78 -14.47
C ALA A 135 0.36 6.44 -13.91
N ASP A 136 1.34 5.68 -13.46
CA ASP A 136 1.21 4.47 -12.67
C ASP A 136 1.30 4.89 -11.17
N SER A 137 2.42 4.68 -10.49
CA SER A 137 2.66 5.14 -9.11
C SER A 137 3.10 6.61 -9.05
N SER A 138 3.39 7.21 -10.21
CA SER A 138 3.92 8.56 -10.39
C SER A 138 2.83 9.64 -10.53
N LEU A 139 1.54 9.28 -10.51
CA LEU A 139 0.42 10.19 -10.82
C LEU A 139 0.50 11.55 -10.12
N ARG A 140 0.79 11.56 -8.81
CA ARG A 140 0.91 12.81 -8.05
C ARG A 140 2.11 13.63 -8.52
N TYR A 141 3.24 12.97 -8.77
CA TYR A 141 4.44 13.62 -9.27
C TYR A 141 4.20 14.17 -10.67
N ASP A 142 3.69 13.38 -11.60
CA ASP A 142 3.42 13.82 -12.97
C ASP A 142 2.40 14.97 -12.99
N ARG A 143 1.30 14.85 -12.24
CA ARG A 143 0.23 15.86 -12.17
C ARG A 143 0.68 17.17 -11.53
N LEU A 144 1.45 17.11 -10.44
CA LEU A 144 1.79 18.31 -9.65
C LEU A 144 3.16 18.89 -10.00
N GLN A 145 4.05 18.09 -10.59
CA GLN A 145 5.42 18.49 -10.90
C GLN A 145 5.64 18.57 -12.42
N LYS A 146 5.46 17.48 -13.18
CA LYS A 146 5.85 17.46 -14.60
C LYS A 146 4.87 18.24 -15.49
N VAL A 147 3.56 17.95 -15.39
CA VAL A 147 2.51 18.57 -16.23
C VAL A 147 2.54 20.10 -16.16
N PRO A 148 2.61 20.75 -14.98
CA PRO A 148 2.70 22.21 -14.94
C PRO A 148 3.98 22.76 -15.59
N ARG A 149 5.10 22.04 -15.51
CA ARG A 149 6.37 22.46 -16.14
C ARG A 149 6.30 22.40 -17.66
N TYR A 150 5.66 21.38 -18.24
CA TYR A 150 5.42 21.33 -19.68
C TYR A 150 4.60 22.52 -20.17
N GLY A 151 3.53 22.85 -19.46
CA GLY A 151 2.68 23.99 -19.79
C GLY A 151 3.42 25.33 -19.67
N ARG A 152 4.20 25.53 -18.61
CA ARG A 152 5.06 26.72 -18.42
C ARG A 152 6.11 26.87 -19.51
N ALA A 153 6.67 25.75 -19.97
CA ALA A 153 7.63 25.71 -21.06
C ALA A 153 7.00 25.98 -22.44
N GLY A 154 5.67 26.10 -22.52
CA GLY A 154 4.95 26.41 -23.76
C GLY A 154 4.60 25.19 -24.61
N ILE A 155 4.71 23.97 -24.07
CA ILE A 155 4.27 22.77 -24.79
C ILE A 155 2.76 22.83 -24.98
N PRO A 156 2.25 22.70 -26.21
CA PRO A 156 0.86 23.00 -26.54
C PRO A 156 -0.16 22.07 -25.87
N GLU A 157 0.22 20.80 -25.67
CA GLU A 157 -0.67 19.79 -25.13
C GLU A 157 0.11 18.70 -24.38
N THR A 158 -0.42 18.31 -23.22
CA THR A 158 0.06 17.16 -22.45
C THR A 158 -1.11 16.25 -22.09
N TRP A 159 -0.95 14.94 -22.30
CA TRP A 159 -1.88 13.92 -21.83
C TRP A 159 -1.32 13.21 -20.62
N LEU A 160 -2.10 13.18 -19.55
CA LEU A 160 -1.82 12.36 -18.38
C LEU A 160 -2.74 11.14 -18.42
N VAL A 161 -2.18 9.98 -18.75
CA VAL A 161 -2.86 8.70 -18.75
C VAL A 161 -2.84 8.17 -17.32
N ASP A 162 -3.99 8.24 -16.67
CA ASP A 162 -4.20 7.72 -15.32
C ASP A 162 -4.64 6.27 -15.45
N VAL A 163 -3.67 5.35 -15.34
CA VAL A 163 -3.91 3.90 -15.50
C VAL A 163 -4.89 3.39 -14.45
N ASP A 164 -4.91 4.02 -13.28
CA ASP A 164 -5.68 3.60 -12.12
C ASP A 164 -7.14 4.01 -12.26
N ALA A 165 -7.38 5.24 -12.70
CA ALA A 165 -8.72 5.77 -12.95
C ALA A 165 -9.29 5.33 -14.30
N VAL A 166 -8.47 4.72 -15.18
CA VAL A 166 -8.83 4.40 -16.57
C VAL A 166 -9.32 5.66 -17.29
N THR A 167 -8.53 6.73 -17.16
CA THR A 167 -8.83 8.03 -17.78
C THR A 167 -7.62 8.61 -18.46
N ILE A 168 -7.85 9.49 -19.42
CA ILE A 168 -6.81 10.33 -20.01
C ILE A 168 -7.21 11.77 -19.79
N THR A 169 -6.36 12.53 -19.08
CA THR A 169 -6.57 13.96 -18.89
C THR A 169 -5.74 14.74 -19.91
N ALA A 170 -6.40 15.46 -20.82
CA ALA A 170 -5.78 16.39 -21.74
C ALA A 170 -5.65 17.78 -21.11
N TYR A 171 -4.43 18.30 -21.09
CA TYR A 171 -4.10 19.65 -20.65
C TYR A 171 -3.70 20.49 -21.87
N THR A 172 -4.37 21.62 -22.09
CA THR A 172 -4.13 22.51 -23.25
C THR A 172 -4.16 23.99 -22.85
N GLY A 173 -3.66 24.85 -23.74
CA GLY A 173 -3.58 26.30 -23.48
C GLY A 173 -2.47 26.62 -22.48
N PRO A 174 -1.19 26.48 -22.87
CA PRO A 174 -0.06 26.75 -21.98
C PRO A 174 -0.10 28.18 -21.41
N CYS A 175 0.22 28.32 -20.13
CA CYS A 175 0.21 29.57 -19.37
C CYS A 175 1.27 29.57 -18.26
N PRO A 176 1.54 30.69 -17.56
CA PRO A 176 2.54 30.76 -16.49
C PRO A 176 2.29 29.79 -15.31
N ASP A 177 1.05 29.34 -15.11
CA ASP A 177 0.69 28.36 -14.08
C ASP A 177 0.73 26.90 -14.58
N GLY A 178 1.05 26.69 -15.86
CA GLY A 178 1.04 25.39 -16.53
C GLY A 178 0.07 25.41 -17.71
N TYR A 179 -1.17 24.98 -17.49
CA TYR A 179 -2.19 24.91 -18.54
C TYR A 179 -3.50 25.56 -18.08
N ALA A 180 -4.16 26.30 -18.97
CA ALA A 180 -5.43 26.97 -18.70
C ALA A 180 -6.63 26.00 -18.80
N ASN A 181 -6.54 24.99 -19.67
CA ASN A 181 -7.63 24.06 -19.93
C ASN A 181 -7.27 22.65 -19.49
N ARG A 182 -8.25 21.95 -18.93
CA ARG A 182 -8.16 20.54 -18.52
C ARG A 182 -9.43 19.81 -18.90
N GLN A 183 -9.30 18.73 -19.66
CA GLN A 183 -10.42 17.87 -20.04
C GLN A 183 -10.10 16.41 -19.66
N VAL A 184 -11.01 15.76 -18.95
CA VAL A 184 -10.87 14.34 -18.59
C VAL A 184 -11.70 13.51 -19.56
N ARG A 185 -11.10 12.45 -20.10
CA ARG A 185 -11.74 11.45 -20.97
C ARG A 185 -11.85 10.13 -20.22
N HIS A 186 -13.05 9.56 -20.24
CA HIS A 186 -13.41 8.30 -19.60
C HIS A 186 -13.56 7.18 -20.64
N ARG A 187 -13.81 5.95 -20.18
CA ARG A 187 -14.15 4.82 -21.08
C ARG A 187 -15.28 5.19 -22.02
N GLY A 188 -15.20 4.72 -23.27
CA GLY A 188 -16.10 5.08 -24.35
C GLY A 188 -15.83 6.45 -24.99
N ASP A 189 -15.12 7.37 -24.33
CA ASP A 189 -14.78 8.67 -24.92
C ASP A 189 -13.64 8.52 -25.93
N GLU A 190 -13.71 9.31 -27.01
CA GLU A 190 -12.60 9.53 -27.92
C GLU A 190 -11.71 10.66 -27.39
N ILE A 191 -10.40 10.51 -27.60
CA ILE A 191 -9.42 11.59 -27.41
C ILE A 191 -8.69 11.86 -28.72
N VAL A 192 -8.47 13.15 -29.03
CA VAL A 192 -7.85 13.62 -30.28
C VAL A 192 -6.81 14.66 -29.93
N ALA A 193 -5.57 14.51 -30.43
CA ALA A 193 -4.52 15.51 -30.18
C ALA A 193 -4.72 16.76 -31.05
N THR A 194 -4.63 17.93 -30.44
CA THR A 194 -4.92 19.24 -31.05
C THR A 194 -3.99 19.55 -32.21
N ARG A 195 -2.68 19.28 -32.05
CA ARG A 195 -1.66 19.57 -33.06
C ARG A 195 -1.21 18.36 -33.88
N ALA A 196 -1.78 17.19 -33.61
CA ALA A 196 -1.59 15.98 -34.40
C ALA A 196 -2.89 15.18 -34.45
N PRO A 197 -3.95 15.66 -35.15
CA PRO A 197 -5.29 15.05 -35.11
C PRO A 197 -5.37 13.63 -35.66
N GLU A 198 -4.31 13.14 -36.31
CA GLU A 198 -4.13 11.73 -36.61
C GLU A 198 -4.03 10.86 -35.35
N ILE A 199 -3.54 11.41 -34.24
CA ILE A 199 -3.60 10.78 -32.93
C ILE A 199 -5.04 10.90 -32.43
N ARG A 200 -5.85 9.89 -32.78
CA ARG A 200 -7.19 9.69 -32.26
C ARG A 200 -7.44 8.23 -31.94
N PHE A 201 -8.01 7.98 -30.78
CA PHE A 201 -8.44 6.66 -30.33
C PHE A 201 -9.41 6.80 -29.15
N SER A 202 -10.15 5.74 -28.86
CA SER A 202 -10.97 5.67 -27.65
C SER A 202 -10.10 5.40 -26.42
N VAL A 203 -10.54 5.85 -25.25
CA VAL A 203 -9.88 5.49 -23.99
C VAL A 203 -9.82 3.96 -23.82
N ASP A 204 -10.83 3.22 -24.31
CA ASP A 204 -10.84 1.77 -24.26
C ASP A 204 -9.75 1.11 -25.13
N ASP A 205 -9.31 1.74 -26.23
CA ASP A 205 -8.21 1.22 -27.05
C ASP A 205 -6.89 1.12 -26.27
N VAL A 206 -6.67 2.06 -25.33
CA VAL A 206 -5.50 2.09 -24.44
C VAL A 206 -5.62 1.03 -23.34
N PHE A 207 -6.83 0.73 -22.88
CA PHE A 207 -7.13 -0.15 -21.74
C PHE A 207 -7.82 -1.47 -22.12
N ALA A 208 -7.70 -1.90 -23.38
CA ALA A 208 -8.42 -3.06 -23.92
C ALA A 208 -8.12 -4.39 -23.19
N TYR A 209 -7.00 -4.48 -22.48
CA TYR A 209 -6.60 -5.65 -21.69
C TYR A 209 -7.45 -5.89 -20.42
N LEU A 210 -8.29 -4.93 -20.01
CA LEU A 210 -9.10 -5.04 -18.78
C LEU A 210 -10.41 -5.84 -18.93
N GLY A 211 -10.79 -6.26 -20.13
CA GLY A 211 -11.99 -7.09 -20.39
C GLY A 211 -13.34 -6.42 -20.08
N SER A 212 -14.41 -6.85 -20.78
CA SER A 212 -15.79 -6.45 -20.51
C SER A 212 -16.47 -7.48 -19.59
N SER A 213 -16.79 -7.13 -18.34
CA SER A 213 -17.41 -8.05 -17.37
C SER A 213 -18.90 -8.30 -17.69
N THR A 214 -19.29 -9.58 -17.77
CA THR A 214 -20.70 -10.02 -17.70
C THR A 214 -20.88 -10.95 -16.50
N ALA A 215 -21.92 -10.67 -15.69
CA ALA A 215 -22.27 -11.38 -14.48
C ALA A 215 -22.81 -12.80 -14.76
N ARG A 216 -22.49 -13.78 -13.90
CA ARG A 216 -23.19 -15.07 -13.85
C ARG A 216 -23.59 -15.44 -12.43
N ASP A 217 -24.90 -15.64 -12.33
CA ASP A 217 -25.71 -16.19 -11.25
C ASP A 217 -25.40 -17.68 -11.02
N ARG A 218 -25.55 -18.18 -9.78
CA ARG A 218 -25.80 -19.60 -9.49
C ARG A 218 -26.25 -19.88 -8.06
N THR A 219 -27.27 -20.72 -8.01
CA THR A 219 -28.17 -21.10 -6.92
C THR A 219 -27.67 -22.23 -6.01
N GLY A 220 -27.86 -22.03 -4.70
CA GLY A 220 -28.42 -22.92 -3.68
C GLY A 220 -28.01 -24.40 -3.52
N ARG A 221 -27.53 -24.76 -2.31
CA ARG A 221 -27.99 -25.94 -1.54
C ARG A 221 -27.68 -25.80 -0.04
N ARG A 222 -28.69 -25.93 0.83
CA ARG A 222 -28.58 -25.98 2.30
C ARG A 222 -28.31 -27.41 2.79
N SER A 223 -27.52 -27.55 3.87
CA SER A 223 -27.65 -28.63 4.86
C SER A 223 -27.07 -28.20 6.22
N ARG A 224 -27.67 -28.70 7.31
CA ARG A 224 -27.69 -28.19 8.70
C ARG A 224 -26.47 -28.52 9.59
N THR A 225 -26.04 -27.50 10.34
CA THR A 225 -25.69 -27.37 11.78
C THR A 225 -24.67 -28.29 12.46
N HIS A 226 -23.66 -27.70 13.11
CA HIS A 226 -23.33 -27.87 14.55
C HIS A 226 -22.73 -26.59 15.18
N SER A 227 -22.82 -26.51 16.50
CA SER A 227 -22.88 -25.33 17.39
C SER A 227 -21.55 -24.60 17.69
N GLY A 228 -21.60 -23.26 17.67
CA GLY A 228 -20.61 -22.36 18.28
C GLY A 228 -20.70 -20.95 17.67
N THR A 229 -21.30 -19.99 18.39
CA THR A 229 -21.85 -18.68 17.93
C THR A 229 -23.17 -18.79 17.15
N GLU A 230 -24.29 -18.31 17.74
CA GLU A 230 -25.66 -18.41 17.18
C GLU A 230 -25.85 -17.64 15.87
N HIS A 231 -24.92 -16.76 15.49
CA HIS A 231 -24.95 -16.01 14.25
C HIS A 231 -23.70 -16.31 13.41
N SER A 232 -23.91 -16.51 12.11
CA SER A 232 -22.82 -16.61 11.14
C SER A 232 -22.13 -15.25 10.96
N PRO A 233 -20.79 -15.21 10.89
CA PRO A 233 -20.06 -13.94 10.88
C PRO A 233 -20.09 -13.24 9.54
N ALA A 234 -20.11 -11.91 9.59
CA ALA A 234 -19.82 -11.00 8.49
C ALA A 234 -18.43 -10.36 8.71
N LEU A 235 -17.46 -10.68 7.86
CA LEU A 235 -16.05 -10.35 8.09
C LEU A 235 -15.43 -9.55 6.95
N ILE A 236 -14.44 -8.73 7.27
CA ILE A 236 -13.66 -7.98 6.28
C ILE A 236 -12.17 -8.25 6.49
N GLY A 237 -11.48 -8.64 5.42
CA GLY A 237 -10.02 -8.65 5.32
C GLY A 237 -9.57 -7.62 4.29
N LEU A 238 -8.64 -6.75 4.65
CA LEU A 238 -8.18 -5.70 3.75
C LEU A 238 -6.65 -5.61 3.78
N ASP A 239 -6.03 -5.81 2.62
CA ASP A 239 -4.63 -5.45 2.42
C ASP A 239 -4.55 -3.95 2.09
N VAL A 240 -3.84 -3.18 2.91
CA VAL A 240 -3.91 -1.71 2.82
C VAL A 240 -2.91 -1.19 1.80
N GLY A 241 -3.39 -1.03 0.58
CA GLY A 241 -2.73 -0.19 -0.41
C GLY A 241 -2.95 1.30 -0.11
N PHE A 242 -1.88 2.07 -0.15
CA PHE A 242 -1.93 3.55 -0.18
C PHE A 242 -1.64 4.13 -1.57
N SER A 243 -1.51 3.24 -2.57
CA SER A 243 -1.51 3.60 -3.98
C SER A 243 -2.88 4.15 -4.40
N THR A 244 -2.88 4.93 -5.48
CA THR A 244 -4.09 5.29 -6.22
C THR A 244 -4.65 4.11 -7.03
N ARG A 245 -3.84 3.06 -7.23
CA ARG A 245 -4.28 1.81 -7.86
C ARG A 245 -5.19 0.97 -7.03
N PRO A 246 -5.93 0.05 -7.70
CA PRO A 246 -6.45 -1.15 -7.07
C PRO A 246 -5.30 -2.08 -6.62
N THR A 247 -4.54 -1.68 -5.60
CA THR A 247 -3.56 -2.52 -4.91
C THR A 247 -3.98 -2.79 -3.48
N SER A 248 -5.15 -2.33 -3.04
CA SER A 248 -5.73 -2.83 -1.80
C SER A 248 -6.52 -4.08 -2.14
N GLY A 249 -6.04 -5.25 -1.75
CA GLY A 249 -6.89 -6.44 -1.76
C GLY A 249 -8.03 -6.27 -0.76
N VAL A 250 -9.26 -6.56 -1.15
CA VAL A 250 -10.42 -6.52 -0.27
C VAL A 250 -11.13 -7.85 -0.34
N ALA A 251 -11.29 -8.50 0.81
CA ALA A 251 -12.03 -9.73 1.00
C ALA A 251 -13.20 -9.45 1.95
N ARG A 252 -14.41 -9.78 1.51
CA ARG A 252 -15.63 -9.67 2.30
C ARG A 252 -16.30 -11.03 2.34
N LEU A 253 -16.50 -11.54 3.55
CA LEU A 253 -17.32 -12.73 3.81
C LEU A 253 -18.63 -12.26 4.43
N ASP A 254 -19.75 -12.56 3.79
CA ASP A 254 -21.08 -12.26 4.33
C ASP A 254 -21.58 -13.41 5.22
N ALA A 255 -22.57 -13.12 6.07
CA ALA A 255 -23.10 -14.08 7.04
C ALA A 255 -23.75 -15.31 6.37
N ASP A 256 -24.12 -15.24 5.10
CA ASP A 256 -24.61 -16.37 4.32
C ASP A 256 -23.50 -17.24 3.71
N GLY A 257 -22.23 -16.88 3.95
CA GLY A 257 -21.04 -17.56 3.41
C GLY A 257 -20.57 -17.01 2.07
N ALA A 258 -21.22 -15.99 1.49
CA ALA A 258 -20.78 -15.42 0.22
C ALA A 258 -19.43 -14.69 0.37
N LEU A 259 -18.44 -15.07 -0.45
CA LEU A 259 -17.16 -14.38 -0.56
C LEU A 259 -17.16 -13.40 -1.73
N ARG A 260 -16.84 -12.14 -1.45
CA ARG A 260 -16.45 -11.13 -2.43
C ARG A 260 -14.97 -10.82 -2.26
N LEU A 261 -14.19 -11.01 -3.31
CA LEU A 261 -12.74 -10.78 -3.32
C LEU A 261 -12.38 -9.98 -4.57
N ALA A 262 -11.78 -8.82 -4.39
CA ALA A 262 -11.31 -8.00 -5.50
C ALA A 262 -10.32 -6.95 -5.02
N LEU A 263 -9.64 -6.35 -5.99
CA LEU A 263 -8.78 -5.19 -5.77
C LEU A 263 -9.60 -3.90 -5.71
N ALA A 264 -9.19 -3.00 -4.82
CA ALA A 264 -9.77 -1.69 -4.65
C ALA A 264 -8.68 -0.63 -4.44
N THR A 265 -9.00 0.61 -4.77
CA THR A 265 -8.13 1.76 -4.49
C THR A 265 -8.16 2.11 -3.00
N SER A 266 -7.35 3.08 -2.59
CA SER A 266 -7.37 3.63 -1.23
C SER A 266 -8.64 4.46 -0.90
N THR A 267 -9.54 4.65 -1.86
CA THR A 267 -10.78 5.42 -1.67
C THR A 267 -11.92 4.56 -1.14
N TRP A 268 -12.79 5.16 -0.34
CA TRP A 268 -13.99 4.47 0.14
C TRP A 268 -14.92 4.06 -1.00
N ALA A 269 -15.09 4.92 -2.02
CA ALA A 269 -15.97 4.64 -3.15
C ALA A 269 -15.56 3.37 -3.92
N SER A 270 -14.27 3.06 -3.98
CA SER A 270 -13.78 1.80 -4.58
C SER A 270 -13.92 0.62 -3.61
N ARG A 271 -13.52 0.80 -2.34
CA ARG A 271 -13.59 -0.26 -1.34
C ARG A 271 -15.02 -0.72 -1.05
N SER A 272 -15.97 0.21 -1.03
CA SER A 272 -17.38 -0.07 -0.73
C SER A 272 -18.06 -0.96 -1.77
N VAL A 273 -17.53 -1.04 -3.00
CA VAL A 273 -18.01 -1.98 -4.03
C VAL A 273 -17.83 -3.43 -3.55
N VAL A 274 -16.68 -3.72 -2.92
CA VAL A 274 -16.36 -5.06 -2.42
C VAL A 274 -16.88 -5.26 -1.01
N VAL A 275 -16.65 -4.29 -0.12
CA VAL A 275 -17.13 -4.33 1.29
C VAL A 275 -18.66 -4.42 1.34
N GLY A 276 -19.37 -3.76 0.43
CA GLY A 276 -20.81 -3.66 0.44
C GLY A 276 -21.35 -2.69 1.49
N THR A 277 -22.66 -2.75 1.69
CA THR A 277 -23.42 -1.86 2.60
C THR A 277 -23.80 -2.52 3.92
N GLN A 278 -23.65 -3.84 4.02
CA GLN A 278 -23.95 -4.59 5.25
C GLN A 278 -22.83 -4.41 6.28
N ARG A 279 -23.22 -4.39 7.56
CA ARG A 279 -22.27 -4.30 8.67
C ARG A 279 -21.36 -5.54 8.73
N ALA A 280 -20.21 -5.38 9.38
CA ALA A 280 -19.27 -6.45 9.70
C ALA A 280 -19.09 -6.57 11.22
N ASP A 281 -18.79 -7.78 11.68
CA ASP A 281 -18.50 -8.07 13.08
C ASP A 281 -17.05 -7.71 13.42
N ILE A 282 -16.12 -8.13 12.56
CA ILE A 282 -14.68 -7.83 12.65
C ILE A 282 -14.16 -7.38 11.28
N ALA A 283 -13.29 -6.38 11.29
CA ALA A 283 -12.44 -6.07 10.14
C ALA A 283 -10.96 -6.16 10.52
N ALA A 284 -10.17 -6.82 9.68
CA ALA A 284 -8.72 -6.88 9.83
C ALA A 284 -8.03 -6.16 8.67
N ILE A 285 -7.06 -5.32 8.98
CA ILE A 285 -6.33 -4.50 8.00
C ILE A 285 -4.83 -4.78 8.04
N ASP A 286 -4.17 -4.92 6.88
CA ASP A 286 -2.70 -5.01 6.78
C ASP A 286 -2.06 -3.63 6.84
N ALA A 287 -2.14 -2.99 8.00
CA ALA A 287 -1.44 -1.74 8.29
C ALA A 287 -1.38 -1.48 9.79
N PRO A 288 -0.38 -0.69 10.23
CA PRO A 288 -0.32 -0.17 11.60
C PRO A 288 -1.64 0.47 12.05
N TYR A 289 -2.25 -0.10 13.09
CA TYR A 289 -3.42 0.45 13.77
C TYR A 289 -3.07 0.71 15.25
N THR A 290 -2.80 1.97 15.55
CA THR A 290 -2.14 2.39 16.79
C THR A 290 -2.48 3.84 17.14
N THR A 291 -2.48 4.16 18.43
CA THR A 291 -2.62 5.52 18.95
C THR A 291 -1.27 6.20 19.27
N ALA A 292 -0.15 5.48 19.14
CA ALA A 292 1.19 6.01 19.36
C ALA A 292 1.47 7.23 18.45
N LYS A 293 2.58 7.92 18.68
CA LYS A 293 3.00 9.01 17.78
C LYS A 293 3.71 8.48 16.53
N PRO A 294 3.64 9.19 15.38
CA PRO A 294 4.27 8.78 14.11
C PRO A 294 5.78 8.50 14.16
N ASP A 295 6.49 9.00 15.16
CA ASP A 295 7.92 8.88 15.37
C ASP A 295 8.31 7.81 16.40
N GLU A 296 7.34 7.20 17.08
CA GLU A 296 7.58 6.19 18.11
C GLU A 296 7.65 4.77 17.53
N PHE A 297 8.66 4.03 17.98
CA PHE A 297 8.84 2.61 17.68
C PHE A 297 7.81 1.78 18.46
N ARG A 298 7.10 0.89 17.76
CA ARG A 298 6.06 0.03 18.36
C ARG A 298 6.65 -1.27 18.93
N SER A 299 6.20 -1.70 20.10
CA SER A 299 6.72 -2.91 20.78
C SER A 299 6.55 -4.18 19.95
N CYS A 300 5.38 -4.34 19.30
CA CYS A 300 5.13 -5.44 18.37
C CYS A 300 6.12 -5.46 17.20
N GLU A 301 6.46 -4.31 16.61
CA GLU A 301 7.47 -4.21 15.54
C GLU A 301 8.86 -4.61 16.04
N ARG A 302 9.20 -4.26 17.28
CA ARG A 302 10.54 -4.52 17.83
C ARG A 302 10.77 -6.01 18.02
N VAL A 303 9.79 -6.69 18.60
CA VAL A 303 9.84 -8.16 18.80
C VAL A 303 10.06 -8.88 17.48
N PHE A 304 9.37 -8.48 16.41
CA PHE A 304 9.44 -9.16 15.12
C PHE A 304 10.61 -8.71 14.22
N THR A 305 11.38 -7.70 14.62
CA THR A 305 12.62 -7.30 13.92
C THR A 305 13.88 -7.95 14.48
N LEU A 306 13.75 -8.76 15.53
CA LEU A 306 14.85 -9.42 16.22
C LEU A 306 14.89 -10.93 15.94
N GLY A 307 16.08 -11.50 16.17
CA GLY A 307 16.35 -12.94 16.14
C GLY A 307 15.78 -13.65 14.91
N ARG A 308 15.07 -14.77 15.12
CA ARG A 308 14.57 -15.58 13.99
C ARG A 308 13.45 -14.89 13.23
N PHE A 309 12.67 -14.01 13.86
CA PHE A 309 11.62 -13.25 13.17
C PHE A 309 12.21 -12.31 12.13
N GLN A 310 13.37 -11.69 12.40
CA GLN A 310 14.07 -10.80 11.48
C GLN A 310 14.24 -11.44 10.08
N GLY A 311 14.69 -12.69 10.07
CA GLY A 311 14.95 -13.46 8.85
C GLY A 311 13.73 -14.17 8.27
N ARG A 312 12.62 -14.28 9.00
CA ARG A 312 11.46 -15.12 8.64
C ARG A 312 10.17 -14.35 8.35
N CYS A 313 9.86 -13.28 9.09
CA CYS A 313 8.63 -12.53 8.89
C CYS A 313 8.64 -11.13 9.51
N LYS A 314 9.76 -10.40 9.40
CA LYS A 314 9.88 -9.05 9.94
C LYS A 314 8.89 -8.05 9.32
N PRO A 315 8.38 -7.07 10.08
CA PRO A 315 7.57 -5.99 9.56
C PRO A 315 8.42 -4.90 8.90
N GLY A 316 7.76 -4.05 8.10
CA GLY A 316 8.25 -2.70 7.84
C GLY A 316 8.03 -1.83 9.08
N LEU A 317 8.99 -0.95 9.38
CA LEU A 317 8.93 -0.10 10.57
C LEU A 317 8.06 1.14 10.32
N SER A 318 6.95 1.27 11.05
CA SER A 318 5.96 2.32 10.78
C SER A 318 6.38 3.74 11.19
N HIS A 319 7.41 3.87 12.02
CA HIS A 319 7.93 5.16 12.46
C HIS A 319 8.95 5.78 11.49
N VAL A 320 9.50 4.97 10.57
CA VAL A 320 10.49 5.37 9.58
C VAL A 320 9.84 6.26 8.52
N ARG A 321 10.44 7.42 8.24
CA ARG A 321 9.98 8.37 7.22
C ARG A 321 9.92 7.70 5.83
N GLY A 322 8.94 8.06 5.02
CA GLY A 322 8.62 7.40 3.75
C GLY A 322 7.55 6.32 3.95
N THR A 323 7.75 5.17 3.32
CA THR A 323 6.78 4.06 3.25
C THR A 323 6.20 3.63 4.60
N GLY A 324 6.99 3.63 5.68
CA GLY A 324 6.52 3.26 7.02
C GLY A 324 5.42 4.19 7.54
N ARG A 325 5.68 5.50 7.49
CA ARG A 325 4.69 6.52 7.89
C ARG A 325 3.51 6.62 6.93
N GLU A 326 3.73 6.40 5.65
CA GLU A 326 2.66 6.38 4.64
C GLU A 326 1.69 5.22 4.89
N LEU A 327 2.22 4.01 5.12
CA LEU A 327 1.41 2.83 5.44
C LEU A 327 0.63 3.04 6.74
N ARG A 328 1.25 3.64 7.76
CA ARG A 328 0.55 3.99 9.00
C ARG A 328 -0.58 4.99 8.81
N ALA A 329 -0.33 6.06 8.05
CA ALA A 329 -1.37 7.05 7.74
C ALA A 329 -2.52 6.42 6.93
N ALA A 330 -2.20 5.51 6.02
CA ALA A 330 -3.18 4.78 5.24
C ALA A 330 -3.97 3.77 6.07
N GLY A 331 -3.33 3.07 7.01
CA GLY A 331 -3.98 2.21 7.99
C GLY A 331 -5.01 2.99 8.80
N TRP A 332 -4.62 4.16 9.32
CA TRP A 332 -5.53 5.05 10.04
C TRP A 332 -6.72 5.50 9.20
N LYS A 333 -6.47 5.97 7.97
CA LYS A 333 -7.54 6.37 7.03
C LYS A 333 -8.47 5.20 6.69
N THR A 334 -7.93 4.00 6.51
CA THR A 334 -8.70 2.77 6.27
C THR A 334 -9.59 2.44 7.46
N ALA A 335 -9.05 2.48 8.67
CA ALA A 335 -9.82 2.24 9.88
C ALA A 335 -10.98 3.23 10.00
N GLN A 336 -10.76 4.52 9.69
CA GLN A 336 -11.83 5.53 9.67
C GLN A 336 -12.92 5.23 8.64
N GLN A 337 -12.56 4.73 7.45
CA GLN A 337 -13.53 4.32 6.42
C GLN A 337 -14.37 3.12 6.86
N LEU A 338 -13.76 2.16 7.56
CA LEU A 338 -14.43 0.95 8.02
C LEU A 338 -15.23 1.16 9.31
N ARG A 339 -14.87 2.13 10.14
CA ARG A 339 -15.48 2.36 11.47
C ARG A 339 -17.01 2.43 11.46
N PRO A 340 -17.68 3.07 10.48
CA PRO A 340 -19.15 3.07 10.42
C PRO A 340 -19.74 1.68 10.13
N MET A 341 -18.99 0.81 9.46
CA MET A 341 -19.40 -0.52 9.00
C MET A 341 -19.22 -1.60 10.05
N VAL A 342 -18.26 -1.43 10.96
CA VAL A 342 -17.96 -2.43 11.98
C VAL A 342 -18.69 -2.08 13.28
N ASP A 343 -19.61 -2.94 13.71
CA ASP A 343 -20.45 -2.69 14.89
C ASP A 343 -19.77 -3.19 16.16
N ARG A 344 -19.62 -2.32 17.16
CA ARG A 344 -19.04 -2.64 18.48
C ARG A 344 -19.83 -3.69 19.24
N LYS A 345 -21.14 -3.83 19.00
CA LYS A 345 -22.02 -4.80 19.68
C LYS A 345 -22.16 -6.13 18.95
N ALA A 346 -21.66 -6.23 17.72
CA ALA A 346 -21.89 -7.39 16.87
C ALA A 346 -21.05 -8.61 17.28
N VAL A 347 -19.87 -8.39 17.83
CA VAL A 347 -19.09 -9.46 18.45
C VAL A 347 -19.65 -9.66 19.86
N GLY A 348 -20.14 -10.87 20.15
CA GLY A 348 -20.76 -11.20 21.43
C GLY A 348 -19.87 -10.81 22.60
N ALA A 349 -20.48 -10.40 23.72
CA ALA A 349 -19.79 -9.89 24.92
C ALA A 349 -18.73 -10.85 25.50
N GLU A 350 -18.71 -12.11 25.07
CA GLU A 350 -17.80 -13.16 25.52
C GLU A 350 -16.45 -13.18 24.80
N VAL A 351 -16.35 -12.69 23.55
CA VAL A 351 -15.09 -12.73 22.79
C VAL A 351 -14.19 -11.58 23.24
N LYS A 352 -13.17 -11.91 24.02
CA LYS A 352 -12.18 -10.97 24.54
C LYS A 352 -11.02 -10.84 23.59
N PHE A 353 -10.63 -9.61 23.26
CA PHE A 353 -9.39 -9.29 22.56
C PHE A 353 -8.98 -7.84 22.80
N PRO A 354 -7.69 -7.48 22.62
CA PRO A 354 -7.25 -6.11 22.85
C PRO A 354 -7.78 -5.18 21.76
N ARG A 355 -8.36 -4.05 22.15
CA ARG A 355 -8.99 -3.11 21.23
C ARG A 355 -8.24 -1.79 21.20
N ILE A 356 -8.06 -1.26 20.00
CA ILE A 356 -7.61 0.12 19.79
C ILE A 356 -8.83 0.99 19.50
N GLU A 357 -8.93 2.11 20.22
CA GLU A 357 -10.09 3.04 20.19
C GLU A 357 -11.46 2.37 20.43
N ASP A 358 -11.45 1.27 21.20
CA ASP A 358 -12.60 0.40 21.46
C ASP A 358 -13.38 0.02 20.19
N SER A 359 -12.64 -0.32 19.12
CA SER A 359 -13.18 -0.76 17.84
C SER A 359 -13.03 -2.27 17.63
N ASN A 360 -13.85 -2.83 16.74
CA ASN A 360 -13.76 -4.20 16.21
C ASN A 360 -12.83 -4.27 14.96
N ILE A 361 -11.90 -3.31 14.84
CA ILE A 361 -10.89 -3.26 13.78
C ILE A 361 -9.57 -3.73 14.38
N VAL A 362 -8.92 -4.68 13.71
CA VAL A 362 -7.66 -5.27 14.15
C VAL A 362 -6.57 -5.14 13.09
N GLU A 363 -5.32 -5.04 13.51
CA GLU A 363 -4.17 -5.04 12.61
C GLU A 363 -3.77 -6.49 12.31
N ALA A 364 -3.97 -6.89 11.05
CA ALA A 364 -3.40 -8.11 10.51
C ALA A 364 -1.94 -7.87 10.12
N PHE A 365 -1.16 -8.94 10.12
CA PHE A 365 0.18 -8.91 9.57
C PHE A 365 0.44 -10.17 8.73
N PRO A 366 0.01 -10.21 7.45
CA PRO A 366 -0.04 -11.41 6.62
C PRO A 366 1.29 -12.18 6.52
N ASN A 367 2.40 -11.47 6.40
CA ASN A 367 3.74 -12.07 6.37
C ASN A 367 4.04 -12.87 7.65
N ALA A 368 3.78 -12.31 8.83
CA ALA A 368 3.95 -13.02 10.09
C ALA A 368 2.88 -14.08 10.29
N TYR A 369 1.64 -13.82 9.88
CA TYR A 369 0.53 -14.75 10.00
C TYR A 369 0.86 -16.07 9.31
N LEU A 370 1.33 -16.01 8.06
CA LEU A 370 1.80 -17.19 7.35
C LEU A 370 3.11 -17.73 7.94
N GLY A 371 4.04 -16.82 8.22
CA GLY A 371 5.41 -17.12 8.60
C GLY A 371 5.53 -17.96 9.86
N VAL A 372 4.77 -17.64 10.92
CA VAL A 372 4.84 -18.35 12.21
C VAL A 372 4.34 -19.79 12.15
N CYS A 373 3.56 -20.16 11.12
CA CYS A 373 3.05 -21.51 10.93
C CYS A 373 3.97 -22.43 10.11
N VAL A 374 4.99 -21.88 9.46
CA VAL A 374 5.93 -22.64 8.62
C VAL A 374 7.00 -23.31 9.50
N SER A 375 7.24 -24.61 9.31
CA SER A 375 8.22 -25.38 10.09
C SER A 375 9.68 -24.99 9.81
N ASP A 376 10.60 -25.44 10.66
CA ASP A 376 12.03 -25.25 10.44
C ASP A 376 12.52 -25.87 9.15
N ASP A 377 12.24 -27.17 8.93
CA ASP A 377 12.63 -27.86 7.71
C ASP A 377 12.13 -27.16 6.43
N ALA A 378 10.97 -26.51 6.50
CA ALA A 378 10.42 -25.77 5.37
C ALA A 378 11.19 -24.46 5.09
N TYR A 379 11.64 -23.75 6.14
CA TYR A 379 12.51 -22.59 5.98
C TYR A 379 13.91 -22.97 5.53
N ASP A 380 14.44 -24.09 5.99
CA ASP A 380 15.76 -24.57 5.59
C ASP A 380 15.81 -24.96 4.10
N GLN A 381 14.65 -25.33 3.53
CA GLN A 381 14.46 -25.59 2.11
C GLN A 381 14.11 -24.33 1.28
N MET A 382 14.05 -23.15 1.90
CA MET A 382 13.70 -21.92 1.19
C MET A 382 14.83 -21.52 0.22
N PRO A 383 14.55 -21.38 -1.09
CA PRO A 383 15.58 -20.95 -2.04
C PRO A 383 15.95 -19.48 -1.79
N ARG A 384 17.02 -18.99 -2.43
CA ARG A 384 17.26 -17.56 -2.52
C ARG A 384 16.12 -16.90 -3.30
N LEU A 385 15.40 -16.00 -2.65
CA LEU A 385 14.25 -15.32 -3.22
C LEU A 385 14.61 -13.87 -3.60
N PRO A 386 14.13 -13.36 -4.74
CA PRO A 386 14.18 -11.93 -5.03
C PRO A 386 13.46 -11.10 -3.96
N ARG A 387 13.84 -9.83 -3.84
CA ARG A 387 13.17 -8.89 -2.93
C ARG A 387 11.66 -8.84 -3.23
N GLY A 388 10.84 -8.86 -2.18
CA GLY A 388 9.36 -8.81 -2.28
C GLY A 388 8.67 -10.16 -2.54
N ARG A 389 9.40 -11.23 -2.93
CA ARG A 389 8.79 -12.52 -3.29
C ARG A 389 8.50 -13.47 -2.12
N LYS A 390 8.89 -13.07 -0.91
CA LYS A 390 8.83 -13.93 0.27
C LYS A 390 7.41 -14.22 0.73
N PHE A 391 6.52 -13.22 0.70
CA PHE A 391 5.11 -13.39 1.03
C PHE A 391 4.47 -14.47 0.14
N ASP A 392 4.65 -14.34 -1.18
CA ASP A 392 4.10 -15.31 -2.14
C ASP A 392 4.64 -16.71 -1.91
N TRP A 393 5.93 -16.83 -1.56
CA TRP A 393 6.53 -18.12 -1.20
C TRP A 393 5.92 -18.72 0.07
N LEU A 394 5.70 -17.92 1.11
CA LEU A 394 5.02 -18.37 2.34
C LEU A 394 3.60 -18.85 2.04
N PHE A 395 2.87 -18.10 1.22
CA PHE A 395 1.51 -18.44 0.81
C PHE A 395 1.50 -19.77 0.02
N ASP A 396 2.39 -19.93 -0.96
CA ASP A 396 2.51 -21.16 -1.72
C ASP A 396 2.93 -22.35 -0.82
N ARG A 397 3.73 -22.10 0.22
CA ARG A 397 4.08 -23.13 1.20
C ARG A 397 2.89 -23.56 2.04
N TRP A 398 1.98 -22.64 2.37
CA TRP A 398 0.72 -22.97 3.02
C TRP A 398 -0.17 -23.87 2.15
N VAL A 399 -0.31 -23.51 0.86
CA VAL A 399 -1.06 -24.30 -0.12
C VAL A 399 -0.47 -25.70 -0.25
N LYS A 400 0.84 -25.82 -0.45
CA LYS A 400 1.52 -27.12 -0.60
C LYS A 400 1.50 -27.96 0.68
N GLY A 401 1.55 -27.31 1.85
CA GLY A 401 1.63 -27.97 3.15
C GLY A 401 0.30 -28.20 3.85
N GLY A 402 -0.84 -27.90 3.21
CA GLY A 402 -2.17 -28.00 3.81
C GLY A 402 -2.31 -27.20 5.11
N LEU A 403 -1.61 -26.07 5.23
CA LEU A 403 -1.64 -25.26 6.46
C LEU A 403 -2.95 -24.47 6.60
N PHE A 404 -3.58 -24.10 5.47
CA PHE A 404 -4.89 -23.44 5.46
C PHE A 404 -5.93 -24.29 6.19
N GLY A 405 -6.14 -25.54 5.76
CA GLY A 405 -7.11 -26.45 6.38
C GLY A 405 -6.85 -26.67 7.88
N ARG A 406 -5.57 -26.83 8.27
CA ARG A 406 -5.19 -26.97 9.69
C ARG A 406 -5.52 -25.74 10.53
N VAL A 407 -5.35 -24.54 9.99
CA VAL A 407 -5.69 -23.30 10.71
C VAL A 407 -7.20 -23.11 10.75
N VAL A 408 -7.90 -23.32 9.64
CA VAL A 408 -9.37 -23.23 9.56
C VAL A 408 -10.05 -24.21 10.50
N GLU A 409 -9.53 -25.44 10.63
CA GLU A 409 -10.00 -26.43 11.61
C GLU A 409 -9.92 -25.89 13.06
N LYS A 410 -8.88 -25.12 13.38
CA LYS A 410 -8.74 -24.50 14.71
C LYS A 410 -9.57 -23.25 14.90
N ILE A 411 -9.88 -22.52 13.83
CA ILE A 411 -10.82 -21.38 13.88
C ILE A 411 -12.26 -21.90 13.99
N ALA A 412 -12.55 -23.09 13.46
CA ALA A 412 -13.83 -23.79 13.58
C ALA A 412 -15.04 -23.00 13.03
N LEU A 413 -14.84 -22.26 11.93
CA LEU A 413 -15.91 -21.60 11.19
C LEU A 413 -16.16 -22.32 9.87
N GLU A 414 -17.36 -22.89 9.71
CA GLU A 414 -17.75 -23.69 8.54
C GLU A 414 -17.61 -22.90 7.23
N GLN A 415 -17.94 -21.60 7.23
CA GLN A 415 -17.87 -20.72 6.06
C GLN A 415 -16.44 -20.60 5.49
N LEU A 416 -15.41 -20.87 6.29
CA LEU A 416 -14.02 -20.82 5.83
C LEU A 416 -13.61 -22.07 5.05
N ALA A 417 -14.26 -23.21 5.28
CA ALA A 417 -13.93 -24.46 4.60
C ALA A 417 -14.13 -24.33 3.07
N ASP A 418 -15.18 -23.61 2.67
CA ASP A 418 -15.50 -23.34 1.26
C ASP A 418 -14.48 -22.43 0.56
N LEU A 419 -13.63 -21.75 1.34
CA LEU A 419 -12.63 -20.83 0.80
C LEU A 419 -11.33 -21.54 0.37
N GLU A 420 -11.13 -22.81 0.73
CA GLU A 420 -9.88 -23.53 0.42
C GLU A 420 -9.57 -23.54 -1.08
N GLY A 421 -10.59 -23.76 -1.91
CA GLY A 421 -10.45 -23.74 -3.37
C GLY A 421 -10.03 -22.36 -3.90
N THR A 422 -10.58 -21.29 -3.33
CA THR A 422 -10.22 -19.90 -3.67
C THR A 422 -8.79 -19.59 -3.22
N PHE A 423 -8.46 -19.95 -1.98
CA PHE A 423 -7.13 -19.76 -1.39
C PHE A 423 -6.06 -20.45 -2.23
N ASN A 424 -6.25 -21.74 -2.58
CA ASN A 424 -5.27 -22.53 -3.31
C ASN A 424 -5.03 -22.05 -4.75
N ARG A 425 -6.06 -21.51 -5.41
CA ARG A 425 -5.98 -21.04 -6.79
C ARG A 425 -5.55 -19.58 -6.92
N ASN A 426 -5.68 -18.75 -5.88
CA ASN A 426 -5.35 -17.33 -5.99
C ASN A 426 -3.85 -17.12 -6.29
N ARG A 427 -3.55 -16.22 -7.23
CA ARG A 427 -2.19 -15.86 -7.66
C ARG A 427 -1.93 -14.34 -7.55
N GLN A 428 -2.95 -13.54 -7.26
CA GLN A 428 -2.83 -12.10 -7.12
C GLN A 428 -2.33 -11.79 -5.69
N HIS A 429 -1.25 -11.03 -5.60
CA HIS A 429 -0.52 -10.76 -4.35
C HIS A 429 -1.38 -10.10 -3.25
N ASP A 430 -2.04 -9.00 -3.57
CA ASP A 430 -2.84 -8.20 -2.65
C ASP A 430 -4.12 -8.95 -2.23
N GLU A 431 -4.74 -9.72 -3.12
CA GLU A 431 -5.88 -10.59 -2.81
C GLU A 431 -5.47 -11.72 -1.86
N ARG A 432 -4.27 -12.29 -2.04
CA ARG A 432 -3.70 -13.25 -1.08
C ARG A 432 -3.51 -12.62 0.29
N ALA A 433 -3.00 -11.40 0.37
CA ALA A 433 -2.87 -10.67 1.62
C ALA A 433 -4.26 -10.39 2.25
N ALA A 434 -5.24 -9.97 1.45
CA ALA A 434 -6.61 -9.74 1.91
C ALA A 434 -7.30 -11.01 2.43
N LEU A 435 -7.06 -12.17 1.81
CA LEU A 435 -7.53 -13.46 2.30
C LEU A 435 -6.90 -13.82 3.66
N VAL A 436 -5.62 -13.50 3.87
CA VAL A 436 -4.97 -13.69 5.18
C VAL A 436 -5.51 -12.70 6.21
N CYS A 437 -5.79 -11.46 5.84
CA CYS A 437 -6.51 -10.51 6.68
C CYS A 437 -7.89 -11.06 7.05
N LEU A 438 -8.63 -11.64 6.10
CA LEU A 438 -9.94 -12.24 6.36
C LEU A 438 -9.84 -13.41 7.37
N LEU A 439 -8.82 -14.27 7.24
CA LEU A 439 -8.53 -15.32 8.22
C LEU A 439 -8.18 -14.75 9.60
N THR A 440 -7.50 -13.60 9.65
CA THR A 440 -7.22 -12.90 10.91
C THR A 440 -8.51 -12.42 11.56
N ALA A 441 -9.40 -11.77 10.80
CA ALA A 441 -10.71 -11.34 11.28
C ALA A 441 -11.55 -12.54 11.79
N ALA A 442 -11.52 -13.65 11.06
CA ALA A 442 -12.25 -14.87 11.42
C ALA A 442 -11.71 -15.51 12.70
N GLY A 443 -10.40 -15.59 12.86
CA GLY A 443 -9.77 -16.07 14.10
C GLY A 443 -10.12 -15.21 15.31
N VAL A 444 -10.13 -13.88 15.15
CA VAL A 444 -10.57 -12.97 16.22
C VAL A 444 -12.04 -13.17 16.56
N PHE A 445 -12.92 -13.23 15.56
CA PHE A 445 -14.35 -13.48 15.75
C PHE A 445 -14.61 -14.78 16.51
N ALA A 446 -13.93 -15.86 16.13
CA ALA A 446 -14.05 -17.17 16.77
C ALA A 446 -13.36 -17.26 18.14
N GLY A 447 -12.64 -16.21 18.59
CA GLY A 447 -11.84 -16.25 19.81
C GLY A 447 -10.60 -17.15 19.72
N HIS A 448 -10.16 -17.49 18.51
CA HIS A 448 -9.00 -18.33 18.23
C HIS A 448 -7.93 -17.53 17.49
N TYR A 449 -7.13 -16.80 18.26
CA TYR A 449 -6.06 -15.95 17.73
C TYR A 449 -4.90 -15.86 18.74
N ALA A 450 -3.77 -15.32 18.27
CA ALA A 450 -2.73 -14.76 19.11
C ALA A 450 -2.55 -13.28 18.76
N ALA A 451 -2.36 -12.40 19.74
CA ALA A 451 -2.02 -11.00 19.48
C ALA A 451 -0.79 -10.58 20.29
N VAL A 452 0.12 -9.81 19.69
CA VAL A 452 1.39 -9.40 20.29
C VAL A 452 1.55 -7.89 20.15
N GLY A 453 1.75 -7.17 21.24
CA GLY A 453 1.89 -5.72 21.23
C GLY A 453 1.55 -5.07 22.56
N ASN A 454 1.05 -3.83 22.53
CA ASN A 454 0.49 -3.16 23.70
C ASN A 454 -0.48 -2.05 23.27
N GLU A 455 -1.20 -1.47 24.23
CA GLU A 455 -2.27 -0.51 23.93
C GLU A 455 -1.76 0.74 23.20
N ALA A 456 -0.59 1.28 23.58
CA ALA A 456 0.00 2.43 22.92
C ALA A 456 0.43 2.09 21.48
N GLY A 457 1.20 1.01 21.32
CA GLY A 457 1.79 0.59 20.05
C GLY A 457 0.84 -0.19 19.14
N GLY A 458 -0.35 -0.57 19.57
CA GLY A 458 -1.18 -1.52 18.84
C GLY A 458 -0.65 -2.96 18.91
N TYR A 459 -1.32 -3.87 18.22
CA TYR A 459 -1.07 -5.31 18.29
C TYR A 459 -1.05 -5.93 16.91
N PHE A 460 -0.10 -6.84 16.65
CA PHE A 460 -0.21 -7.76 15.51
C PHE A 460 -1.13 -8.91 15.88
N PHE A 461 -2.23 -9.08 15.14
CA PHE A 461 -3.10 -10.26 15.24
C PHE A 461 -2.64 -11.36 14.28
N LEU A 462 -2.50 -12.55 14.82
CA LEU A 462 -1.80 -13.70 14.25
C LEU A 462 -2.66 -14.97 14.41
N PRO A 463 -2.32 -16.09 13.74
CA PRO A 463 -3.10 -17.31 13.77
C PRO A 463 -3.22 -17.86 15.20
N PRO A 464 -4.16 -18.80 15.43
CA PRO A 464 -4.27 -19.50 16.71
C PRO A 464 -2.90 -20.00 17.20
N TRP A 465 -2.59 -19.75 18.48
CA TRP A 465 -1.29 -20.09 19.10
C TRP A 465 -0.83 -21.54 18.86
N HIS A 466 -1.78 -22.48 18.86
CA HIS A 466 -1.57 -23.90 18.60
C HIS A 466 -1.06 -24.19 17.18
N SER A 467 -1.37 -23.31 16.23
CA SER A 467 -0.97 -23.43 14.82
C SER A 467 0.43 -22.92 14.55
N TRP A 468 1.08 -22.25 15.51
CA TRP A 468 2.45 -21.77 15.34
C TRP A 468 3.42 -22.96 15.31
N ALA A 469 4.52 -22.81 14.61
CA ALA A 469 5.64 -23.73 14.69
C ALA A 469 6.37 -23.55 16.04
N THR A 470 7.01 -24.62 16.52
CA THR A 470 7.73 -24.61 17.81
C THR A 470 8.74 -23.47 17.88
N TRP A 471 9.52 -23.27 16.81
CA TRP A 471 10.49 -22.19 16.76
C TRP A 471 9.88 -20.80 16.98
N ALA A 472 8.67 -20.56 16.48
CA ALA A 472 8.04 -19.25 16.55
C ALA A 472 7.56 -18.95 17.97
N ARG A 473 7.06 -19.97 18.67
CA ARG A 473 6.69 -19.87 20.09
C ARG A 473 7.92 -19.61 20.97
N GLU A 474 8.98 -20.39 20.78
CA GLU A 474 10.25 -20.23 21.50
C GLU A 474 10.94 -18.89 21.20
N GLU A 475 10.83 -18.40 19.97
CA GLU A 475 11.36 -17.09 19.60
C GLU A 475 10.55 -15.97 20.27
N LEU A 476 9.21 -16.03 20.23
CA LEU A 476 8.37 -15.04 20.93
C LEU A 476 8.68 -15.01 22.42
N ASP A 477 8.79 -16.18 23.06
CA ASP A 477 9.10 -16.27 24.49
C ASP A 477 10.46 -15.66 24.84
N ARG A 478 11.47 -15.87 23.99
CA ARG A 478 12.79 -15.24 24.18
C ARG A 478 12.78 -13.73 23.94
N GLN A 479 12.07 -13.25 22.92
CA GLN A 479 12.08 -11.82 22.57
C GLN A 479 11.21 -10.99 23.52
N ARG A 480 10.05 -11.51 23.97
CA ARG A 480 9.15 -10.78 24.87
C ARG A 480 9.82 -10.46 26.21
N ALA A 481 10.66 -11.35 26.73
CA ALA A 481 11.41 -11.13 27.96
C ALA A 481 12.32 -9.87 27.92
N ARG A 482 12.61 -9.35 26.72
CA ARG A 482 13.47 -8.20 26.47
C ARG A 482 12.71 -6.92 26.11
N GLU A 483 11.39 -6.96 26.00
CA GLU A 483 10.55 -5.82 25.58
C GLU A 483 9.59 -5.41 26.70
N PRO A 484 9.98 -4.52 27.63
CA PRO A 484 9.13 -4.11 28.75
C PRO A 484 7.75 -3.62 28.29
N GLY A 485 6.70 -4.07 28.99
CA GLY A 485 5.33 -3.65 28.70
C GLY A 485 4.75 -4.22 27.41
N LEU A 486 5.36 -5.27 26.83
CA LEU A 486 4.70 -6.10 25.82
C LEU A 486 3.64 -6.99 26.49
N GLU A 487 2.53 -7.15 25.80
CA GLU A 487 1.46 -8.06 26.13
C GLU A 487 1.31 -9.10 25.02
N VAL A 488 1.01 -10.33 25.42
CA VAL A 488 0.61 -11.41 24.51
C VAL A 488 -0.80 -11.84 24.88
N TRP A 489 -1.69 -11.84 23.91
CA TRP A 489 -3.04 -12.34 24.07
C TRP A 489 -3.18 -13.68 23.33
N ILE A 490 -3.73 -14.70 23.99
CA ILE A 490 -4.00 -16.00 23.38
C ILE A 490 -5.44 -16.37 23.69
N SER A 491 -6.27 -16.44 22.65
CA SER A 491 -7.69 -16.81 22.76
C SER A 491 -8.43 -16.08 23.90
N GLY A 492 -8.23 -14.76 23.98
CA GLY A 492 -8.84 -13.89 24.98
C GLY A 492 -8.17 -13.81 26.35
N SER A 493 -7.16 -14.64 26.62
CA SER A 493 -6.34 -14.55 27.84
C SER A 493 -5.13 -13.64 27.61
N ARG A 494 -4.90 -12.69 28.51
CA ARG A 494 -3.76 -11.75 28.46
C ARG A 494 -2.61 -12.28 29.33
N TYR A 495 -1.40 -12.22 28.77
CA TYR A 495 -0.14 -12.60 29.39
C TYR A 495 0.82 -11.42 29.33
N HIS A 496 1.32 -10.98 30.47
CA HIS A 496 2.41 -10.01 30.56
C HIS A 496 3.76 -10.71 30.33
N ASN A 497 4.83 -9.92 30.19
CA ASN A 497 6.16 -10.42 29.85
C ASN A 497 6.65 -11.62 30.66
N GLU A 498 6.42 -11.60 31.97
CA GLU A 498 6.93 -12.61 32.90
C GLU A 498 6.02 -13.83 33.01
N ASP A 499 4.77 -13.73 32.53
CA ASP A 499 3.79 -14.81 32.64
C ASP A 499 4.16 -15.95 31.67
N PRO A 500 4.21 -17.22 32.09
CA PRO A 500 4.49 -18.31 31.18
C PRO A 500 3.39 -18.43 30.10
N LEU A 501 3.80 -18.52 28.84
CA LEU A 501 2.85 -18.80 27.74
C LEU A 501 2.37 -20.25 27.80
N PRO A 502 1.13 -20.53 27.36
CA PRO A 502 0.58 -21.88 27.37
C PRO A 502 1.41 -22.83 26.50
N CYS A 503 1.77 -23.98 27.07
CA CYS A 503 2.45 -25.04 26.35
C CYS A 503 1.49 -25.71 25.36
N VAL A 504 1.96 -25.95 24.14
CA VAL A 504 1.22 -26.71 23.13
C VAL A 504 1.67 -28.17 23.22
N SER A 505 0.93 -29.01 23.94
CA SER A 505 1.29 -30.42 24.05
C SER A 505 1.17 -31.13 22.69
N SER A 506 2.15 -31.94 22.32
CA SER A 506 2.16 -32.74 21.08
C SER A 506 1.17 -33.92 21.07
N ARG A 507 0.30 -34.04 22.06
CA ARG A 507 -0.59 -35.19 22.28
C ARG A 507 -2.05 -34.86 22.00
N GLN A 508 -2.41 -34.67 20.73
CA GLN A 508 -3.81 -34.76 20.26
C GLN A 508 -3.94 -35.52 18.93
N SER A 509 -3.08 -36.52 18.68
CA SER A 509 -3.29 -37.51 17.58
C SER A 509 -3.58 -38.94 18.06
N MET A 510 -3.75 -39.18 19.36
CA MET A 510 -4.14 -40.51 19.86
C MET A 510 -5.05 -40.40 21.08
N ARG A 511 -6.36 -40.30 20.85
CA ARG A 511 -7.36 -40.94 21.72
C ARG A 511 -8.48 -41.48 20.84
N GLY A 512 -8.34 -42.75 20.46
CA GLY A 512 -9.50 -43.57 20.16
C GLY A 512 -10.36 -43.66 21.42
N ALA A 513 -11.58 -43.17 21.34
CA ALA A 513 -12.64 -43.53 22.28
C ALA A 513 -13.46 -44.62 21.61
N ARG A 514 -13.25 -45.86 22.06
CA ARG A 514 -14.20 -46.95 21.92
C ARG A 514 -15.51 -46.49 22.55
N TRP A 515 -16.61 -46.65 21.83
CA TRP A 515 -17.95 -46.60 22.41
C TRP A 515 -18.35 -48.02 22.83
N PRO A 516 -19.04 -48.20 23.99
CA PRO A 516 -19.61 -49.48 24.38
C PRO A 516 -20.72 -49.93 23.44
#